data_AF-A0A846N6A7-F1
#
_entry.id   AF-A0A846N6A7-F1
#
_cell.length_a   1.000
_cell.length_b   1.000
_cell.length_c   1.000
_cell.angle_alpha   90.00
_cell.angle_beta   90.00
_cell.angle_gamma   90.00
#
_symmetry.space_group_name_H-M   'P 1'
#
loop_
_entity.id
_entity.type
_entity.pdbx_description
1 polymer ?
#
loop_
_entity_poly.entity_id
_entity_poly.type
_entity_poly.pdbx_seq_one_letter_code
_entity_poly.pdbx_strand_id
1 'polypeptide(L)'
;MKTLPLIFTIALVSLISTAYADEYIIDIPYGAFNPELNTPAEVWYDPPVISISIGDSVIWYNDDREGHTVTSGEGSGRFGWMSDNFGIPDGKFDSGRFIPGDSWSYKFEEPGIFSYFCTIHPWMEGVVVVEKEIPDYPHDATGQKITFPLLQYTPDRRIEVNLTWDPPIIKTHEKVQFVYQFYDPETNSNLARMQYDFIIFQNGQEIYRDQGLNQIGGDYRNFVFDKSGSIIIRIQGIQSSSILAEESVTVGGVVENKAQRSVDFTGVVYDNPEKTTHEAYHIKPAQRLEIYYEMAIAIILIPAAMFIGIIIWLKKSSKVPVGKSSAI
;
A
#
# COMPACT_ATOMS: atom_id res chain seq x y z
N MET A 1 11.67 14.48 68.57
CA MET A 1 10.93 14.37 67.28
C MET A 1 11.95 14.22 66.17
N LYS A 2 12.13 13.00 65.64
CA LYS A 2 13.01 12.74 64.49
C LYS A 2 12.11 12.37 63.31
N THR A 3 12.05 13.21 62.29
CA THR A 3 11.31 12.98 61.05
C THR A 3 12.20 12.20 60.09
N LEU A 4 11.77 10.99 59.72
CA LEU A 4 12.40 10.16 58.68
C LEU A 4 11.83 10.57 57.31
N PRO A 5 12.65 10.78 56.25
CA PRO A 5 12.12 11.06 54.93
C PRO A 5 11.65 9.77 54.26
N LEU A 6 10.44 9.78 53.72
CA LEU A 6 9.86 8.71 52.93
C LEU A 6 10.45 8.79 51.52
N ILE A 7 11.35 7.87 51.16
CA ILE A 7 11.86 7.74 49.79
C ILE A 7 10.85 6.90 49.00
N PHE A 8 10.16 7.53 48.04
CA PHE A 8 9.26 6.85 47.12
C PHE A 8 10.08 6.36 45.92
N THR A 9 10.42 5.07 45.89
CA THR A 9 11.01 4.42 44.74
C THR A 9 9.90 4.13 43.73
N ILE A 10 9.86 4.87 42.63
CA ILE A 10 8.97 4.58 41.51
C ILE A 10 9.59 3.40 40.74
N ALA A 11 9.01 2.20 40.91
CA ALA A 11 9.34 1.05 40.09
C ALA A 11 8.73 1.26 38.70
N LEU A 12 9.58 1.45 37.70
CA LEU A 12 9.18 1.50 36.30
C LEU A 12 8.80 0.07 35.87
N VAL A 13 7.50 -0.24 35.88
CA VAL A 13 6.98 -1.49 35.34
C VAL A 13 7.03 -1.40 33.82
N SER A 14 8.03 -2.05 33.22
CA SER A 14 8.05 -2.28 31.77
C SER A 14 6.89 -3.22 31.42
N LEU A 15 5.86 -2.68 30.76
CA LEU A 15 4.81 -3.47 30.15
C LEU A 15 5.41 -4.17 28.92
N ILE A 16 5.95 -5.37 29.13
CA ILE A 16 6.27 -6.27 28.03
C ILE A 16 4.93 -6.72 27.46
N SER A 17 4.60 -6.25 26.25
CA SER A 17 3.45 -6.78 25.51
C SER A 17 3.81 -8.20 25.12
N THR A 18 3.29 -9.19 25.83
CA THR A 18 3.28 -10.57 25.35
C THR A 18 2.30 -10.60 24.18
N ALA A 19 2.82 -10.69 22.95
CA ALA A 19 2.01 -11.11 21.82
C ALA A 19 1.45 -12.50 22.20
N TYR A 20 0.14 -12.58 22.42
CA TYR A 20 -0.55 -13.85 22.49
C TYR A 20 -0.53 -14.39 21.05
N ALA A 21 0.09 -15.54 20.83
CA ALA A 21 -0.08 -16.26 19.59
C ALA A 21 -1.55 -16.71 19.55
N ASP A 22 -2.26 -16.39 18.47
CA ASP A 22 -3.62 -16.89 18.27
C ASP A 22 -3.57 -18.43 18.20
N GLU A 23 -4.38 -19.10 19.02
CA GLU A 23 -4.51 -20.57 18.98
C GLU A 23 -5.51 -20.96 17.90
N TYR A 24 -5.02 -21.49 16.78
CA TYR A 24 -5.84 -22.02 15.70
C TYR A 24 -6.16 -23.48 15.96
N ILE A 25 -7.44 -23.79 16.22
CA ILE A 25 -7.88 -25.15 16.52
C ILE A 25 -8.74 -25.67 15.37
N ILE A 26 -8.44 -26.89 14.93
CA ILE A 26 -9.25 -27.67 14.01
C ILE A 26 -9.77 -28.89 14.79
N ASP A 27 -11.08 -29.01 14.89
CA ASP A 27 -11.74 -30.15 15.52
C ASP A 27 -11.93 -31.28 14.51
N ILE A 28 -11.76 -32.52 14.95
CA ILE A 28 -12.22 -33.70 14.23
C ILE A 28 -13.51 -34.14 14.92
N PRO A 29 -14.68 -33.74 14.42
CA PRO A 29 -15.92 -33.85 15.19
C PRO A 29 -16.42 -35.29 15.27
N TYR A 30 -17.26 -35.54 16.27
CA TYR A 30 -17.94 -36.82 16.43
C TYR A 30 -18.67 -37.29 15.16
N GLY A 31 -18.18 -38.40 14.60
CA GLY A 31 -18.70 -38.98 13.38
C GLY A 31 -17.93 -38.67 12.10
N ALA A 32 -16.79 -37.95 12.18
CA ALA A 32 -15.93 -37.65 11.04
C ALA A 32 -15.36 -38.92 10.36
N PHE A 33 -15.23 -40.03 11.08
CA PHE A 33 -14.87 -41.33 10.50
C PHE A 33 -15.86 -41.85 9.43
N ASN A 34 -17.03 -41.23 9.23
CA ASN A 34 -18.02 -41.72 8.28
C ASN A 34 -17.95 -40.95 6.93
N PRO A 35 -17.68 -41.63 5.80
CA PRO A 35 -17.65 -40.99 4.48
C PRO A 35 -19.02 -40.47 4.01
N GLU A 36 -20.11 -40.95 4.61
CA GLU A 36 -21.47 -40.55 4.23
C GLU A 36 -21.91 -39.23 4.87
N LEU A 37 -21.20 -38.74 5.91
CA LEU A 37 -21.63 -37.56 6.70
C LEU A 37 -23.10 -37.65 7.15
N ASN A 38 -23.58 -38.86 7.45
CA ASN A 38 -24.89 -39.11 8.07
C ASN A 38 -24.80 -39.28 9.59
N THR A 39 -23.72 -38.74 10.15
CA THR A 39 -23.44 -38.58 11.59
C THR A 39 -23.73 -37.12 11.98
N PRO A 40 -23.59 -36.74 13.26
CA PRO A 40 -23.68 -35.34 13.67
C PRO A 40 -22.62 -34.42 13.02
N ALA A 41 -21.50 -34.96 12.54
CA ALA A 41 -20.47 -34.21 11.84
C ALA A 41 -20.98 -33.68 10.49
N GLU A 42 -20.88 -32.36 10.29
CA GLU A 42 -21.19 -31.70 9.00
C GLU A 42 -19.96 -31.64 8.06
N VAL A 43 -18.76 -31.69 8.65
CA VAL A 43 -17.45 -31.67 8.00
C VAL A 43 -16.53 -32.66 8.70
N TRP A 44 -15.44 -33.08 8.04
CA TRP A 44 -14.49 -34.05 8.61
C TRP A 44 -13.39 -33.42 9.47
N TYR A 45 -12.97 -32.22 9.09
CA TYR A 45 -12.13 -31.33 9.88
C TYR A 45 -12.90 -30.02 10.01
N ASP A 46 -13.03 -29.46 11.21
CA ASP A 46 -13.81 -28.25 11.48
C ASP A 46 -12.93 -27.13 12.07
N PRO A 47 -12.70 -26.03 11.35
CA PRO A 47 -13.14 -25.78 9.98
C PRO A 47 -12.36 -26.62 8.95
N PRO A 48 -12.96 -26.93 7.78
CA PRO A 48 -12.28 -27.71 6.74
C PRO A 48 -11.21 -26.90 6.00
N VAL A 49 -11.30 -25.57 6.08
CA VAL A 49 -10.32 -24.62 5.54
C VAL A 49 -10.05 -23.56 6.60
N ILE A 50 -8.78 -23.31 6.88
CA ILE A 50 -8.37 -22.22 7.77
C ILE A 50 -7.27 -21.39 7.11
N SER A 51 -7.30 -20.08 7.34
CA SER A 51 -6.21 -19.17 6.95
C SER A 51 -5.44 -18.73 8.20
N ILE A 52 -4.12 -18.82 8.14
CA ILE A 52 -3.18 -18.46 9.22
C ILE A 52 -1.99 -17.68 8.65
N SER A 53 -1.15 -17.10 9.51
CA SER A 53 0.10 -16.45 9.10
C SER A 53 1.30 -17.40 9.22
N ILE A 54 2.37 -17.14 8.47
CA ILE A 54 3.67 -17.80 8.69
C ILE A 54 4.06 -17.65 10.16
N GLY A 55 4.51 -18.75 10.76
CA GLY A 55 4.94 -18.82 12.15
C GLY A 55 3.86 -19.32 13.10
N ASP A 56 2.60 -19.31 12.68
CA ASP A 56 1.48 -19.79 13.47
C ASP A 56 1.50 -21.32 13.59
N SER A 57 0.89 -21.81 14.67
CA SER A 57 0.66 -23.23 14.90
C SER A 57 -0.82 -23.55 14.82
N VAL A 58 -1.15 -24.64 14.15
CA VAL A 58 -2.50 -25.21 14.16
C VAL A 58 -2.50 -26.41 15.09
N ILE A 59 -3.56 -26.57 15.86
CA ILE A 59 -3.80 -27.70 16.76
C ILE A 59 -5.01 -28.47 16.23
N TRP A 60 -4.83 -29.74 15.91
CA TRP A 60 -5.92 -30.65 15.63
C TRP A 60 -6.32 -31.37 16.90
N TYR A 61 -7.60 -31.33 17.25
CA TYR A 61 -8.16 -32.07 18.39
C TYR A 61 -9.07 -33.18 17.88
N ASN A 62 -8.94 -34.38 18.44
CA ASN A 62 -9.80 -35.51 18.10
C ASN A 62 -11.00 -35.61 19.04
N ASP A 63 -12.12 -34.98 18.70
CA ASP A 63 -13.42 -35.14 19.38
C ASP A 63 -14.25 -36.29 18.79
N ASP A 64 -13.71 -37.03 17.83
CA ASP A 64 -14.32 -38.23 17.29
C ASP A 64 -14.09 -39.43 18.22
N ARG A 65 -14.81 -40.52 17.96
CA ARG A 65 -14.66 -41.78 18.72
C ARG A 65 -13.63 -42.74 18.13
N GLU A 66 -13.11 -42.43 16.94
CA GLU A 66 -12.11 -43.23 16.24
C GLU A 66 -10.74 -42.56 16.30
N GLY A 67 -9.67 -43.32 16.05
CA GLY A 67 -8.35 -42.72 15.86
C GLY A 67 -8.27 -42.02 14.50
N HIS A 68 -7.45 -40.98 14.40
CA HIS A 68 -7.26 -40.19 13.18
C HIS A 68 -5.79 -39.83 12.94
N THR A 69 -5.53 -39.27 11.77
CA THR A 69 -4.23 -38.72 11.36
C THR A 69 -4.45 -37.37 10.68
N VAL A 70 -3.40 -36.55 10.63
CA VAL A 70 -3.29 -35.31 9.88
C VAL A 70 -2.00 -35.43 9.07
N THR A 71 -2.14 -35.81 7.80
CA THR A 71 -1.02 -36.10 6.91
C THR A 71 -1.11 -35.22 5.68
N SER A 72 -0.04 -34.47 5.40
CA SER A 72 -0.01 -33.55 4.26
C SER A 72 -0.02 -34.31 2.93
N GLY A 73 -0.78 -33.82 1.97
CA GLY A 73 -0.96 -34.46 0.67
C GLY A 73 -2.41 -34.39 0.17
N GLU A 74 -2.72 -35.23 -0.80
CA GLU A 74 -4.04 -35.33 -1.41
C GLU A 74 -4.74 -36.60 -0.94
N GLY A 75 -5.96 -36.46 -0.41
CA GLY A 75 -6.82 -37.60 -0.11
C GLY A 75 -7.30 -38.32 -1.37
N SER A 76 -8.02 -39.43 -1.20
CA SER A 76 -8.66 -40.10 -2.35
C SER A 76 -10.05 -39.53 -2.66
N GLY A 77 -10.48 -38.51 -1.92
CA GLY A 77 -11.84 -38.00 -1.95
C GLY A 77 -12.88 -39.02 -1.44
N ARG A 78 -14.13 -38.56 -1.37
CA ARG A 78 -15.25 -39.30 -0.76
C ARG A 78 -15.47 -40.72 -1.27
N PHE A 79 -15.15 -41.00 -2.53
CA PHE A 79 -15.42 -42.29 -3.18
C PHE A 79 -14.16 -43.01 -3.68
N GLY A 80 -12.97 -42.38 -3.62
CA GLY A 80 -11.75 -42.98 -4.18
C GLY A 80 -11.30 -44.24 -3.43
N TRP A 81 -11.61 -44.34 -2.14
CA TRP A 81 -11.36 -45.53 -1.34
C TRP A 81 -12.09 -46.79 -1.85
N MET A 82 -13.16 -46.65 -2.64
CA MET A 82 -13.85 -47.77 -3.27
C MET A 82 -13.09 -48.36 -4.48
N SER A 83 -11.96 -47.75 -4.87
CA SER A 83 -11.15 -48.12 -6.05
C SER A 83 -9.67 -48.33 -5.71
N ASP A 84 -9.37 -48.81 -4.49
CA ASP A 84 -8.00 -49.04 -3.97
C ASP A 84 -7.09 -47.77 -3.94
N ASN A 85 -7.68 -46.57 -4.02
CA ASN A 85 -6.95 -45.31 -3.84
C ASN A 85 -7.09 -44.83 -2.38
N PHE A 86 -5.96 -44.68 -1.68
CA PHE A 86 -5.90 -44.26 -0.28
C PHE A 86 -5.28 -42.87 -0.09
N GLY A 87 -5.12 -42.09 -1.17
CA GLY A 87 -4.46 -40.80 -1.14
C GLY A 87 -2.95 -40.88 -1.35
N ILE A 88 -2.33 -39.72 -1.53
CA ILE A 88 -0.91 -39.57 -1.84
C ILE A 88 -0.31 -38.54 -0.87
N PRO A 89 0.48 -38.97 0.14
CA PRO A 89 1.15 -38.04 1.03
C PRO A 89 2.29 -37.32 0.29
N ASP A 90 2.49 -36.03 0.60
CA ASP A 90 3.55 -35.21 0.02
C ASP A 90 4.76 -35.02 0.96
N GLY A 91 4.65 -35.51 2.20
CA GLY A 91 5.76 -35.59 3.16
C GLY A 91 6.12 -34.29 3.89
N LYS A 92 5.30 -33.24 3.81
CA LYS A 92 5.52 -31.97 4.55
C LYS A 92 5.26 -32.12 6.06
N PHE A 93 4.21 -32.83 6.44
CA PHE A 93 3.91 -33.17 7.84
C PHE A 93 3.05 -34.43 7.97
N ASP A 94 3.20 -35.11 9.10
CA ASP A 94 2.41 -36.28 9.47
C ASP A 94 2.30 -36.36 11.00
N SER A 95 1.08 -36.33 11.51
CA SER A 95 0.83 -36.47 12.94
C SER A 95 1.10 -37.88 13.47
N GLY A 96 1.12 -38.89 12.58
CA GLY A 96 0.85 -40.26 12.97
C GLY A 96 -0.56 -40.42 13.54
N ARG A 97 -0.90 -41.62 13.99
CA ARG A 97 -2.23 -41.90 14.56
C ARG A 97 -2.34 -41.36 15.98
N PHE A 98 -3.37 -40.54 16.23
CA PHE A 98 -3.75 -40.08 17.57
C PHE A 98 -5.19 -40.50 17.91
N ILE A 99 -5.47 -40.73 19.19
CA ILE A 99 -6.72 -41.34 19.66
C ILE A 99 -7.74 -40.27 20.10
N PRO A 100 -9.01 -40.64 20.35
CA PRO A 100 -10.00 -39.72 20.90
C PRO A 100 -9.51 -39.00 22.15
N GLY A 101 -9.69 -37.68 22.18
CA GLY A 101 -9.25 -36.81 23.26
C GLY A 101 -7.79 -36.34 23.17
N ASP A 102 -7.00 -36.85 22.22
CA ASP A 102 -5.65 -36.35 21.97
C ASP A 102 -5.66 -35.15 21.02
N SER A 103 -4.58 -34.37 21.09
CA SER A 103 -4.29 -33.30 20.14
C SER A 103 -2.93 -33.49 19.48
N TRP A 104 -2.80 -32.97 18.26
CA TRP A 104 -1.52 -32.83 17.58
C TRP A 104 -1.37 -31.40 17.06
N SER A 105 -0.15 -30.87 17.05
CA SER A 105 0.11 -29.51 16.58
C SER A 105 1.25 -29.47 15.57
N TYR A 106 1.13 -28.54 14.62
CA TYR A 106 2.15 -28.26 13.63
C TYR A 106 2.30 -26.77 13.39
N LYS A 107 3.55 -26.32 13.33
CA LYS A 107 3.92 -24.94 13.05
C LYS A 107 4.25 -24.79 11.58
N PHE A 108 3.60 -23.83 10.91
CA PHE A 108 3.82 -23.57 9.50
C PHE A 108 4.86 -22.46 9.32
N GLU A 109 6.02 -22.79 8.75
CA GLU A 109 7.13 -21.83 8.60
C GLU A 109 7.27 -21.28 7.18
N GLU A 110 6.46 -21.78 6.24
CA GLU A 110 6.50 -21.37 4.84
C GLU A 110 5.08 -20.99 4.37
N PRO A 111 4.94 -19.92 3.55
CA PRO A 111 3.64 -19.57 2.99
C PRO A 111 3.22 -20.56 1.92
N GLY A 112 1.92 -20.78 1.78
CA GLY A 112 1.37 -21.66 0.76
C GLY A 112 0.04 -22.28 1.15
N ILE A 113 -0.45 -23.15 0.27
CA ILE A 113 -1.66 -23.94 0.51
C ILE A 113 -1.22 -25.36 0.85
N PHE A 114 -1.64 -25.83 2.01
CA PHE A 114 -1.31 -27.14 2.54
C PHE A 114 -2.59 -27.97 2.65
N SER A 115 -2.84 -28.77 1.61
CA SER A 115 -3.83 -29.83 1.68
C SER A 115 -3.34 -30.95 2.59
N TYR A 116 -4.25 -31.53 3.35
CA TYR A 116 -3.98 -32.68 4.19
C TYR A 116 -5.19 -33.60 4.27
N PHE A 117 -4.95 -34.83 4.67
CA PHE A 117 -5.97 -35.86 4.76
C PHE A 117 -5.69 -36.85 5.89
N CYS A 118 -6.68 -37.69 6.20
CA CYS A 118 -6.52 -38.80 7.13
C CYS A 118 -6.15 -40.09 6.39
N THR A 119 -4.98 -40.66 6.65
CA THR A 119 -4.49 -41.88 5.99
C THR A 119 -5.34 -43.12 6.24
N ILE A 120 -6.06 -43.18 7.38
CA ILE A 120 -6.97 -44.28 7.72
C ILE A 120 -8.42 -44.01 7.31
N HIS A 121 -8.74 -42.75 7.02
CA HIS A 121 -10.04 -42.30 6.52
C HIS A 121 -9.83 -41.37 5.31
N PRO A 122 -9.39 -41.88 4.14
CA PRO A 122 -8.84 -41.04 3.06
C PRO A 122 -9.80 -40.05 2.38
N TRP A 123 -11.09 -40.10 2.72
CA TRP A 123 -12.08 -39.12 2.31
C TRP A 123 -12.04 -37.84 3.15
N MET A 124 -11.46 -37.89 4.35
CA MET A 124 -11.33 -36.73 5.23
C MET A 124 -10.24 -35.82 4.69
N GLU A 125 -10.62 -34.66 4.18
CA GLU A 125 -9.72 -33.69 3.57
C GLU A 125 -9.88 -32.33 4.25
N GLY A 126 -8.76 -31.64 4.44
CA GLY A 126 -8.72 -30.28 4.97
C GLY A 126 -7.62 -29.46 4.31
N VAL A 127 -7.68 -28.14 4.49
CA VAL A 127 -6.72 -27.20 3.89
C VAL A 127 -6.30 -26.15 4.90
N VAL A 128 -4.99 -25.97 5.05
CA VAL A 128 -4.42 -24.80 5.74
C VAL A 128 -3.84 -23.86 4.70
N VAL A 129 -4.33 -22.62 4.67
CA VAL A 129 -3.77 -21.53 3.86
C VAL A 129 -2.85 -20.71 4.75
N VAL A 130 -1.56 -20.71 4.45
CA VAL A 130 -0.53 -19.96 5.19
C VAL A 130 -0.18 -18.72 4.40
N GLU A 131 -0.60 -17.58 4.91
CA GLU A 131 -0.33 -16.27 4.33
C GLU A 131 0.99 -15.72 4.84
N LYS A 132 1.64 -14.88 4.03
CA LYS A 132 2.79 -14.12 4.52
C LYS A 132 2.33 -13.14 5.58
N GLU A 133 3.06 -13.06 6.68
CA GLU A 133 2.82 -12.00 7.68
C GLU A 133 2.97 -10.63 7.00
N ILE A 134 1.91 -9.82 7.05
CA ILE A 134 1.93 -8.42 6.62
C ILE A 134 2.21 -7.59 7.88
N PRO A 135 3.39 -6.96 8.01
CA PRO A 135 3.70 -6.16 9.20
C PRO A 135 2.68 -5.04 9.40
N ASP A 136 2.41 -4.70 10.65
CA ASP A 136 1.55 -3.56 11.03
C ASP A 136 2.28 -2.21 10.97
N TYR A 137 3.55 -2.21 10.55
CA TYR A 137 4.39 -1.02 10.39
C TYR A 137 4.96 -0.87 8.97
N PRO A 138 5.09 0.38 8.47
CA PRO A 138 5.72 0.62 7.18
C PRO A 138 7.21 0.25 7.25
N HIS A 139 7.72 -0.35 6.18
CA HIS A 139 9.13 -0.70 6.04
C HIS A 139 9.53 -0.64 4.56
N ASP A 140 10.83 -0.58 4.33
CA ASP A 140 11.39 -0.53 2.99
C ASP A 140 11.43 -1.91 2.32
N ALA A 141 11.92 -1.97 1.07
CA ALA A 141 12.03 -3.21 0.31
C ALA A 141 12.98 -4.27 0.94
N THR A 142 13.75 -3.91 1.97
CA THR A 142 14.65 -4.83 2.70
C THR A 142 14.06 -5.36 4.00
N GLY A 143 12.85 -4.92 4.37
CA GLY A 143 12.23 -5.24 5.65
C GLY A 143 12.60 -4.28 6.79
N GLN A 144 13.39 -3.23 6.51
CA GLN A 144 13.76 -2.27 7.53
C GLN A 144 12.59 -1.32 7.81
N LYS A 145 12.13 -1.29 9.07
CA LYS A 145 11.09 -0.35 9.54
C LYS A 145 11.46 1.09 9.19
N ILE A 146 10.51 1.82 8.61
CA ILE A 146 10.64 3.24 8.27
C ILE A 146 9.72 4.10 9.14
N THR A 147 10.08 5.36 9.28
CA THR A 147 9.27 6.38 9.96
C THR A 147 8.99 7.51 8.99
N PHE A 148 7.73 7.90 8.87
CA PHE A 148 7.36 9.02 8.00
C PHE A 148 7.59 10.38 8.68
N PRO A 149 7.90 11.43 7.90
CA PRO A 149 8.18 11.39 6.46
C PRO A 149 9.56 10.78 6.16
N LEU A 150 9.67 10.09 5.02
CA LEU A 150 10.96 9.73 4.46
C LEU A 150 11.63 10.97 3.89
N LEU A 151 12.95 11.07 4.03
CA LEU A 151 13.71 12.26 3.71
C LEU A 151 14.91 11.90 2.84
N GLN A 152 15.01 12.56 1.68
CA GLN A 152 16.13 12.37 0.76
C GLN A 152 16.61 13.70 0.21
N TYR A 153 17.91 13.79 -0.07
CA TYR A 153 18.50 14.96 -0.71
C TYR A 153 18.85 14.62 -2.15
N THR A 154 18.64 15.58 -3.05
CA THR A 154 19.21 15.46 -4.40
C THR A 154 20.73 15.32 -4.33
N PRO A 155 21.39 14.64 -5.28
CA PRO A 155 22.85 14.50 -5.31
C PRO A 155 23.63 15.82 -5.21
N ASP A 156 23.09 16.92 -5.77
CA ASP A 156 23.66 18.26 -5.64
C ASP A 156 23.42 18.93 -4.27
N ARG A 157 22.68 18.27 -3.38
CA ARG A 157 22.27 18.70 -2.04
C ARG A 157 21.48 20.00 -2.00
N ARG A 158 20.87 20.37 -3.13
CA ARG A 158 20.16 21.64 -3.23
C ARG A 158 18.68 21.54 -2.94
N ILE A 159 18.12 20.34 -2.92
CA ILE A 159 16.71 20.08 -2.69
C ILE A 159 16.61 18.92 -1.71
N GLU A 160 15.88 19.15 -0.64
CA GLU A 160 15.37 18.11 0.24
C GLU A 160 13.98 17.71 -0.24
N VAL A 161 13.72 16.41 -0.29
CA VAL A 161 12.41 15.85 -0.66
C VAL A 161 11.91 14.99 0.47
N ASN A 162 10.71 15.35 0.95
CA ASN A 162 10.00 14.59 1.97
C ASN A 162 8.91 13.78 1.28
N LEU A 163 8.80 12.48 1.58
CA LEU A 163 7.76 11.59 1.05
C LEU A 163 7.08 10.83 2.20
N THR A 164 5.76 10.83 2.19
CA THR A 164 4.90 9.99 3.03
C THR A 164 3.90 9.29 2.13
N TRP A 165 3.38 8.14 2.57
CA TRP A 165 2.21 7.55 1.95
C TRP A 165 1.18 7.05 2.97
N ASP A 166 -0.07 6.98 2.53
CA ASP A 166 -1.22 6.50 3.30
C ASP A 166 -2.08 5.56 2.43
N PRO A 167 -2.44 4.35 2.90
CA PRO A 167 -2.11 3.74 4.20
C PRO A 167 -0.61 3.41 4.34
N PRO A 168 -0.07 3.31 5.57
CA PRO A 168 1.35 3.03 5.81
C PRO A 168 1.80 1.68 5.26
N ILE A 169 0.90 0.69 5.30
CA ILE A 169 1.07 -0.61 4.63
C ILE A 169 0.36 -0.55 3.30
N ILE A 170 1.11 -0.76 2.22
CA ILE A 170 0.54 -0.76 0.87
C ILE A 170 0.15 -2.18 0.53
N LYS A 171 -1.13 -2.42 0.23
CA LYS A 171 -1.64 -3.70 -0.26
C LYS A 171 -2.08 -3.58 -1.72
N THR A 172 -2.09 -4.68 -2.46
CA THR A 172 -2.67 -4.73 -3.81
C THR A 172 -4.15 -4.34 -3.76
N HIS A 173 -4.63 -3.75 -4.85
CA HIS A 173 -6.03 -3.38 -5.04
C HIS A 173 -6.58 -2.35 -4.03
N GLU A 174 -5.74 -1.80 -3.16
CA GLU A 174 -6.04 -0.69 -2.26
C GLU A 174 -5.41 0.60 -2.76
N LYS A 175 -6.12 1.71 -2.56
CA LYS A 175 -5.63 3.03 -2.94
C LYS A 175 -4.59 3.49 -1.94
N VAL A 176 -3.38 3.77 -2.44
CA VAL A 176 -2.34 4.49 -1.72
C VAL A 176 -2.25 5.92 -2.23
N GLN A 177 -2.06 6.87 -1.31
CA GLN A 177 -1.77 8.26 -1.61
C GLN A 177 -0.33 8.58 -1.21
N PHE A 178 0.51 8.87 -2.19
CA PHE A 178 1.85 9.41 -1.99
C PHE A 178 1.77 10.93 -1.86
N VAL A 179 2.29 11.49 -0.78
CA VAL A 179 2.36 12.93 -0.52
C VAL A 179 3.82 13.33 -0.40
N TYR A 180 4.26 14.31 -1.18
CA TYR A 180 5.65 14.74 -1.18
C TYR A 180 5.81 16.26 -1.22
N GLN A 181 6.87 16.73 -0.59
CA GLN A 181 7.20 18.14 -0.42
C GLN A 181 8.68 18.37 -0.75
N PHE A 182 9.00 19.54 -1.27
CA PHE A 182 10.33 19.98 -1.67
C PHE A 182 10.74 21.15 -0.79
N TYR A 183 11.93 21.08 -0.21
CA TYR A 183 12.48 22.12 0.64
C TYR A 183 13.86 22.56 0.15
N ASP A 184 14.16 23.81 0.43
CA ASP A 184 15.52 24.32 0.42
C ASP A 184 16.23 23.85 1.70
N PRO A 185 17.28 23.02 1.61
CA PRO A 185 18.00 22.51 2.78
C PRO A 185 18.65 23.59 3.63
N GLU A 186 18.98 24.75 3.07
CA GLU A 186 19.67 25.82 3.79
C GLU A 186 18.69 26.65 4.61
N THR A 187 17.55 26.99 4.02
CA THR A 187 16.56 27.89 4.64
C THR A 187 15.39 27.14 5.30
N ASN A 188 15.29 25.83 5.07
CA ASN A 188 14.15 24.99 5.47
C ASN A 188 12.80 25.53 4.96
N SER A 189 12.83 26.21 3.81
CA SER A 189 11.65 26.81 3.19
C SER A 189 11.09 25.93 2.07
N ASN A 190 9.78 25.99 1.86
CA ASN A 190 9.10 25.22 0.82
C ASN A 190 9.45 25.75 -0.58
N LEU A 191 9.81 24.86 -1.49
CA LEU A 191 10.12 25.15 -2.88
C LEU A 191 8.89 24.98 -3.77
N ALA A 192 8.24 26.08 -4.12
CA ALA A 192 7.08 26.09 -5.01
C ALA A 192 7.49 26.17 -6.51
N ARG A 193 6.56 25.84 -7.41
CA ARG A 193 6.71 25.92 -8.88
C ARG A 193 7.88 25.09 -9.43
N MET A 194 8.14 23.97 -8.77
CA MET A 194 9.08 22.92 -9.16
C MET A 194 8.41 21.98 -10.16
N GLN A 195 9.02 21.85 -11.33
CA GLN A 195 8.75 20.83 -12.32
C GLN A 195 9.53 19.56 -12.00
N TYR A 196 8.92 18.40 -12.19
CA TYR A 196 9.54 17.10 -11.93
C TYR A 196 8.81 15.98 -12.69
N ASP A 197 9.46 14.84 -12.87
CA ASP A 197 8.81 13.58 -13.25
C ASP A 197 8.62 12.73 -11.98
N PHE A 198 7.38 12.28 -11.70
CA PHE A 198 7.06 11.30 -10.66
C PHE A 198 6.93 9.91 -11.31
N ILE A 199 7.72 8.95 -10.84
CA ILE A 199 7.86 7.64 -11.47
C ILE A 199 7.72 6.56 -10.40
N ILE A 200 6.96 5.51 -10.72
CA ILE A 200 6.89 4.30 -9.89
C ILE A 200 7.56 3.17 -10.67
N PHE A 201 8.58 2.59 -10.05
CA PHE A 201 9.10 1.30 -10.45
C PHE A 201 8.53 0.22 -9.54
N GLN A 202 8.17 -0.91 -10.10
CA GLN A 202 7.79 -2.11 -9.37
C GLN A 202 8.60 -3.30 -9.89
N ASN A 203 9.24 -4.04 -8.99
CA ASN A 203 10.06 -5.22 -9.33
C ASN A 203 11.09 -4.92 -10.45
N GLY A 204 11.68 -3.72 -10.43
CA GLY A 204 12.67 -3.26 -11.41
C GLY A 204 12.12 -2.72 -12.73
N GLN A 205 10.81 -2.72 -12.96
CA GLN A 205 10.18 -2.18 -14.16
C GLN A 205 9.44 -0.88 -13.88
N GLU A 206 9.53 0.09 -14.79
CA GLU A 206 8.71 1.31 -14.73
C GLU A 206 7.25 0.96 -15.03
N ILE A 207 6.35 1.25 -14.10
CA ILE A 207 4.91 0.96 -14.25
C ILE A 207 4.05 2.23 -14.34
N TYR A 208 4.60 3.38 -13.92
CA TYR A 208 3.90 4.66 -13.96
C TYR A 208 4.88 5.81 -14.09
N ARG A 209 4.48 6.82 -14.88
CA ARG A 209 5.18 8.09 -15.02
C ARG A 209 4.17 9.20 -15.20
N ASP A 210 4.36 10.28 -14.48
CA ASP A 210 3.60 11.52 -14.63
C ASP A 210 4.49 12.75 -14.46
N GLN A 211 4.16 13.82 -15.16
CA GLN A 211 4.87 15.10 -15.03
C GLN A 211 4.10 16.01 -14.09
N GLY A 212 4.81 16.56 -13.11
CA GLY A 212 4.21 17.42 -12.09
C GLY A 212 4.78 18.83 -12.09
N LEU A 213 3.94 19.78 -11.67
CA LEU A 213 4.30 21.13 -11.25
C LEU A 213 3.64 21.38 -9.90
N ASN A 214 4.43 21.59 -8.85
CA ASN A 214 3.87 21.91 -7.54
C ASN A 214 3.50 23.41 -7.44
N GLN A 215 2.47 23.75 -6.67
CA GLN A 215 2.05 25.15 -6.50
C GLN A 215 2.56 25.79 -5.20
N ILE A 216 2.68 25.00 -4.13
CA ILE A 216 2.89 25.50 -2.76
C ILE A 216 4.00 24.76 -1.99
N GLY A 217 4.92 24.09 -2.68
CA GLY A 217 5.99 23.33 -2.02
C GLY A 217 5.86 21.82 -2.12
N GLY A 218 4.68 21.29 -2.43
CA GLY A 218 4.46 19.84 -2.54
C GLY A 218 3.29 19.46 -3.44
N ASP A 219 3.11 18.15 -3.59
CA ASP A 219 2.05 17.55 -4.38
C ASP A 219 1.73 16.14 -3.87
N TYR A 220 0.74 15.49 -4.47
CA TYR A 220 0.38 14.11 -4.16
C TYR A 220 0.00 13.30 -5.40
N ARG A 221 0.10 11.97 -5.29
CA ARG A 221 -0.38 11.03 -6.31
C ARG A 221 -1.12 9.88 -5.64
N ASN A 222 -2.33 9.61 -6.13
CA ASN A 222 -3.03 8.37 -5.78
C ASN A 222 -2.62 7.28 -6.77
N PHE A 223 -2.43 6.08 -6.27
CA PHE A 223 -2.12 4.92 -7.09
C PHE A 223 -2.75 3.66 -6.49
N VAL A 224 -2.97 2.64 -7.31
CA VAL A 224 -3.38 1.30 -6.87
C VAL A 224 -2.50 0.29 -7.59
N PHE A 225 -1.97 -0.69 -6.85
CA PHE A 225 -1.11 -1.72 -7.40
C PHE A 225 -1.90 -2.98 -7.73
N ASP A 226 -1.68 -3.55 -8.91
CA ASP A 226 -2.23 -4.86 -9.31
C ASP A 226 -1.43 -6.04 -8.76
N LYS A 227 -0.15 -5.83 -8.48
CA LYS A 227 0.80 -6.88 -8.11
C LYS A 227 1.52 -6.50 -6.84
N SER A 228 1.88 -7.49 -6.04
CA SER A 228 2.77 -7.33 -4.89
C SER A 228 4.23 -7.25 -5.33
N GLY A 229 5.09 -6.77 -4.42
CA GLY A 229 6.54 -6.71 -4.65
C GLY A 229 7.17 -5.39 -4.23
N SER A 230 8.47 -5.26 -4.50
CA SER A 230 9.24 -4.07 -4.15
C SER A 230 8.92 -2.91 -5.08
N ILE A 231 8.89 -1.70 -4.51
CA ILE A 231 8.65 -0.47 -5.27
C ILE A 231 9.77 0.54 -5.04
N ILE A 232 10.00 1.37 -6.06
CA ILE A 232 10.81 2.59 -5.97
C ILE A 232 9.95 3.75 -6.44
N ILE A 233 9.75 4.72 -5.57
CA ILE A 233 9.20 6.03 -5.92
C ILE A 233 10.36 6.93 -6.28
N ARG A 234 10.48 7.28 -7.56
CA ARG A 234 11.50 8.18 -8.06
C ARG A 234 10.88 9.52 -8.41
N ILE A 235 11.46 10.59 -7.87
CA ILE A 235 11.15 11.96 -8.28
C ILE A 235 12.42 12.52 -8.90
N GLN A 236 12.39 12.75 -10.23
CA GLN A 236 13.57 13.11 -11.01
C GLN A 236 13.40 14.39 -11.82
N GLY A 237 14.54 14.97 -12.22
CA GLY A 237 14.56 16.19 -13.03
C GLY A 237 13.94 17.38 -12.31
N ILE A 238 14.06 17.44 -10.98
CA ILE A 238 13.43 18.48 -10.17
C ILE A 238 14.05 19.84 -10.51
N GLN A 239 13.28 20.77 -11.05
CA GLN A 239 13.79 22.08 -11.47
C GLN A 239 12.75 23.19 -11.29
N SER A 240 13.19 24.42 -11.09
CA SER A 240 12.26 25.55 -11.06
C SER A 240 11.73 25.87 -12.46
N SER A 241 10.45 26.22 -12.56
CA SER A 241 9.78 26.54 -13.84
C SER A 241 10.14 27.89 -14.50
N SER A 242 11.24 28.54 -14.06
CA SER A 242 11.99 29.59 -14.79
C SER A 242 11.69 31.09 -14.52
N ILE A 243 12.81 31.85 -14.58
CA ILE A 243 13.14 33.30 -14.69
C ILE A 243 12.58 34.32 -13.69
N LEU A 244 11.37 34.18 -13.14
CA LEU A 244 10.72 35.24 -12.34
C LEU A 244 10.37 34.86 -10.89
N ALA A 245 10.80 33.68 -10.44
CA ALA A 245 10.58 33.30 -9.04
C ALA A 245 11.49 34.16 -8.14
N GLU A 246 10.95 34.58 -6.99
CA GLU A 246 11.70 35.38 -6.01
C GLU A 246 13.03 34.69 -5.68
N GLU A 247 14.11 35.45 -5.61
CA GLU A 247 15.48 34.98 -5.39
C GLU A 247 15.60 34.04 -4.17
N SER A 248 14.70 34.21 -3.19
CA SER A 248 14.57 33.43 -1.96
C SER A 248 13.83 32.09 -2.09
N VAL A 249 13.25 31.76 -3.25
CA VAL A 249 12.41 30.55 -3.48
C VAL A 249 12.97 29.68 -4.61
N THR A 250 14.07 30.09 -5.25
CA THR A 250 14.64 29.36 -6.39
C THR A 250 15.92 28.61 -6.05
N VAL A 251 15.90 27.30 -6.27
CA VAL A 251 17.13 26.53 -6.39
C VAL A 251 17.73 26.78 -7.78
N GLY A 252 18.67 27.73 -7.86
CA GLY A 252 19.41 28.06 -9.10
C GLY A 252 20.31 26.91 -9.60
N GLY A 253 21.15 27.17 -10.61
CA GLY A 253 22.11 26.19 -11.16
C GLY A 253 21.61 25.41 -12.38
N VAL A 254 22.53 25.13 -13.31
CA VAL A 254 22.26 24.36 -14.54
C VAL A 254 22.05 22.89 -14.18
N VAL A 255 20.93 22.31 -14.61
CA VAL A 255 20.70 20.86 -14.54
C VAL A 255 21.37 20.24 -15.76
N GLU A 256 22.58 19.73 -15.61
CA GLU A 256 23.32 19.09 -16.72
C GLU A 256 22.77 17.70 -17.02
N ASN A 257 22.22 17.02 -16.00
CA ASN A 257 21.61 15.69 -16.12
C ASN A 257 20.44 15.56 -15.14
N LYS A 258 19.31 14.96 -15.59
CA LYS A 258 18.15 14.66 -14.74
C LYS A 258 18.49 13.87 -13.47
N ALA A 259 19.51 13.01 -13.54
CA ALA A 259 19.98 12.23 -12.39
C ALA A 259 20.55 13.09 -11.25
N GLN A 260 21.09 14.28 -11.55
CA GLN A 260 21.64 15.20 -10.54
C GLN A 260 20.56 15.70 -9.58
N ARG A 261 19.30 15.75 -10.05
CA ARG A 261 18.14 16.20 -9.29
C ARG A 261 17.08 15.12 -9.25
N SER A 262 17.50 13.96 -8.78
CA SER A 262 16.67 12.79 -8.59
C SER A 262 16.81 12.29 -7.16
N VAL A 263 15.69 11.82 -6.60
CA VAL A 263 15.63 11.10 -5.32
C VAL A 263 14.83 9.82 -5.50
N ASP A 264 15.22 8.78 -4.78
CA ASP A 264 14.58 7.48 -4.78
C ASP A 264 14.15 7.12 -3.36
N PHE A 265 12.92 6.62 -3.23
CA PHE A 265 12.37 6.09 -1.99
C PHE A 265 11.92 4.65 -2.24
N THR A 266 12.27 3.75 -1.33
CA THR A 266 11.93 2.33 -1.44
C THR A 266 10.75 1.99 -0.54
N GLY A 267 9.96 1.03 -0.97
CA GLY A 267 8.85 0.48 -0.21
C GLY A 267 8.49 -0.92 -0.72
N VAL A 268 7.44 -1.49 -0.15
CA VAL A 268 6.93 -2.79 -0.56
C VAL A 268 5.41 -2.76 -0.63
N VAL A 269 4.87 -3.52 -1.58
CA VAL A 269 3.44 -3.75 -1.77
C VAL A 269 3.15 -5.20 -1.40
N TYR A 270 2.23 -5.40 -0.48
CA TYR A 270 1.75 -6.70 -0.04
C TYR A 270 0.59 -7.19 -0.89
N ASP A 271 0.44 -8.51 -0.98
CA ASP A 271 -0.78 -9.06 -1.56
C ASP A 271 -1.96 -8.83 -0.62
N ASN A 272 -3.13 -8.57 -1.19
CA ASN A 272 -4.35 -8.33 -0.44
C ASN A 272 -5.22 -9.59 -0.44
N PRO A 273 -5.30 -10.34 0.67
CA PRO A 273 -6.09 -11.57 0.72
C PRO A 273 -7.60 -11.29 0.58
N GLU A 274 -8.05 -10.08 0.94
CA GLU A 274 -9.48 -9.74 0.97
C GLU A 274 -9.99 -9.16 -0.36
N LYS A 275 -9.09 -8.71 -1.24
CA LYS A 275 -9.47 -7.96 -2.45
C LYS A 275 -8.58 -8.32 -3.62
N THR A 276 -9.18 -8.76 -4.72
CA THR A 276 -8.48 -9.24 -5.93
C THR A 276 -8.66 -8.37 -7.18
N THR A 277 -9.48 -7.31 -7.08
CA THR A 277 -9.76 -6.40 -8.21
C THR A 277 -10.00 -4.97 -7.73
N HIS A 278 -9.80 -3.99 -8.60
CA HIS A 278 -10.13 -2.59 -8.35
C HIS A 278 -10.49 -1.87 -9.65
N GLU A 279 -11.20 -0.74 -9.54
CA GLU A 279 -11.35 0.18 -10.68
C GLU A 279 -10.03 0.88 -10.97
N ALA A 280 -9.70 1.15 -12.23
CA ALA A 280 -8.45 1.85 -12.57
C ALA A 280 -8.41 3.26 -11.96
N TYR A 281 -7.56 3.46 -10.95
CA TYR A 281 -7.30 4.75 -10.32
C TYR A 281 -5.90 5.25 -10.70
N HIS A 282 -5.82 6.14 -11.69
CA HIS A 282 -4.60 6.88 -12.02
C HIS A 282 -4.92 8.37 -12.10
N ILE A 283 -5.18 8.99 -10.96
CA ILE A 283 -5.67 10.38 -10.96
C ILE A 283 -5.05 11.18 -9.83
N LYS A 284 -4.28 12.21 -10.21
CA LYS A 284 -4.27 13.48 -9.48
C LYS A 284 -5.56 14.22 -9.87
N PRO A 285 -6.48 14.55 -8.94
CA PRO A 285 -7.65 15.38 -9.25
C PRO A 285 -7.20 16.68 -9.92
N ALA A 286 -7.91 17.11 -10.97
CA ALA A 286 -7.60 18.35 -11.67
C ALA A 286 -7.45 19.53 -10.69
N GLN A 287 -6.33 20.26 -10.77
CA GLN A 287 -6.06 21.44 -9.95
C GLN A 287 -7.11 22.53 -10.25
N ARG A 288 -8.20 22.54 -9.47
CA ARG A 288 -9.31 23.48 -9.65
C ARG A 288 -8.91 24.94 -9.36
N LEU A 289 -7.86 25.17 -8.55
CA LEU A 289 -7.43 26.52 -8.17
C LEU A 289 -6.80 27.31 -9.33
N GLU A 290 -5.95 26.68 -10.15
CA GLU A 290 -5.30 27.37 -11.28
C GLU A 290 -6.32 27.73 -12.36
N ILE A 291 -7.22 26.80 -12.70
CA ILE A 291 -8.35 27.06 -13.59
C ILE A 291 -9.18 28.25 -13.09
N TYR A 292 -9.39 28.36 -11.77
CA TYR A 292 -10.14 29.48 -11.19
C TYR A 292 -9.41 30.82 -11.37
N TYR A 293 -8.10 30.89 -11.13
CA TYR A 293 -7.31 32.11 -11.33
C TYR A 293 -7.16 32.48 -12.80
N GLU A 294 -6.91 31.51 -13.69
CA GLU A 294 -6.85 31.75 -15.14
C GLU A 294 -8.19 32.24 -15.68
N MET A 295 -9.31 31.65 -15.24
CA MET A 295 -10.64 32.13 -15.56
C MET A 295 -10.89 33.54 -15.01
N ALA A 296 -10.48 33.82 -13.77
CA ALA A 296 -10.62 35.16 -13.19
C ALA A 296 -9.80 36.21 -13.96
N ILE A 297 -8.56 35.88 -14.36
CA ILE A 297 -7.72 36.72 -15.20
C ILE A 297 -8.37 36.94 -16.56
N ALA A 298 -8.89 35.91 -17.20
CA ALA A 298 -9.58 36.02 -18.49
C ALA A 298 -10.84 36.90 -18.39
N ILE A 299 -11.64 36.73 -17.33
CA ILE A 299 -12.83 37.55 -17.04
C ILE A 299 -12.48 39.03 -16.83
N ILE A 300 -11.29 39.35 -16.32
CA ILE A 300 -10.86 40.74 -16.11
C ILE A 300 -10.21 41.32 -17.37
N LEU A 301 -9.27 40.60 -17.99
CA LEU A 301 -8.46 41.10 -19.10
C LEU A 301 -9.24 41.22 -20.41
N ILE A 302 -10.16 40.29 -20.71
CA ILE A 302 -10.93 40.32 -21.95
C ILE A 302 -11.82 41.57 -22.02
N PRO A 303 -12.65 41.90 -21.01
CA PRO A 303 -13.43 43.13 -21.01
C PRO A 303 -12.57 44.40 -21.02
N ALA A 304 -11.44 44.41 -20.31
CA ALA A 304 -10.52 45.55 -20.30
C ALA A 304 -9.92 45.81 -21.70
N ALA A 305 -9.46 44.77 -22.38
CA ALA A 305 -8.95 44.86 -23.75
C ALA A 305 -10.04 45.30 -24.74
N MET A 306 -11.27 44.77 -24.60
CA MET A 306 -12.42 45.21 -25.40
C MET A 306 -12.74 46.68 -25.18
N PHE A 307 -12.73 47.14 -23.93
CA PHE A 307 -12.98 48.54 -23.58
C PHE A 307 -11.92 49.49 -24.18
N ILE A 308 -10.65 49.11 -24.09
CA ILE A 308 -9.56 49.85 -24.74
C ILE A 308 -9.74 49.87 -26.26
N GLY A 309 -10.11 48.73 -26.86
CA GLY A 309 -10.43 48.63 -28.28
C GLY A 309 -11.57 49.56 -28.71
N ILE A 310 -12.63 49.65 -27.90
CA ILE A 310 -13.76 50.56 -28.11
C ILE A 310 -13.32 52.02 -28.02
N ILE A 311 -12.49 52.39 -27.03
CA ILE A 311 -11.94 53.76 -26.91
C ILE A 311 -11.11 54.12 -28.14
N ILE A 312 -10.23 53.22 -28.59
CA ILE A 312 -9.40 53.42 -29.79
C ILE A 312 -10.29 53.58 -31.03
N TRP A 313 -11.33 52.75 -31.16
CA TRP A 313 -12.28 52.82 -32.27
C TRP A 313 -13.07 54.14 -32.28
N LEU A 314 -13.60 54.57 -31.14
CA LEU A 314 -14.31 55.85 -30.98
C LEU A 314 -13.42 57.06 -31.29
N LYS A 315 -12.13 57.01 -30.91
CA LYS A 315 -11.16 58.07 -31.21
C LYS A 315 -10.79 58.12 -32.69
N LYS A 316 -10.93 57.01 -33.41
CA LYS A 316 -10.68 56.92 -34.86
C LYS A 316 -11.92 57.30 -35.68
N SER A 317 -13.13 56.99 -35.20
CA SER A 317 -14.40 57.29 -35.88
C SER A 317 -14.88 58.74 -35.72
N SER A 318 -14.39 59.48 -34.71
CA SER A 318 -14.74 60.90 -34.50
C SER A 318 -14.08 61.88 -35.48
N LYS A 319 -13.22 61.40 -36.38
CA LYS A 319 -12.63 62.19 -37.48
C LYS A 319 -13.46 62.06 -38.77
N VAL A 320 -14.73 62.48 -38.75
CA VAL A 320 -15.50 62.74 -39.98
C VAL A 320 -15.28 64.21 -40.35
N PRO A 321 -14.82 64.55 -41.58
CA PRO A 321 -14.64 65.95 -41.97
C PRO A 321 -15.99 66.64 -42.08
N VAL A 322 -16.15 67.78 -41.41
CA VAL A 322 -17.29 68.69 -41.58
C VAL A 322 -17.29 69.19 -43.03
N GLY A 323 -18.27 68.75 -43.81
CA GLY A 323 -18.52 69.25 -45.16
C GLY A 323 -18.89 70.73 -45.15
N LYS A 324 -18.26 71.50 -46.03
CA LYS A 324 -18.47 72.94 -46.22
C LYS A 324 -19.94 73.26 -46.50
N SER A 325 -20.47 74.24 -45.77
CA SER A 325 -21.66 75.01 -46.14
C SER A 325 -21.40 75.75 -47.47
N SER A 326 -22.27 75.51 -48.45
CA SER A 326 -22.39 76.34 -49.65
C SER A 326 -23.71 77.11 -49.58
N ALA A 327 -23.60 78.44 -49.54
CA ALA A 327 -24.70 79.38 -49.66
C ALA A 327 -25.38 79.29 -51.04
N ILE A 328 -26.71 79.40 -51.07
CA ILE A 328 -27.49 80.24 -51.99
C ILE A 328 -28.57 80.93 -51.16
#